data_AF-A0A6J4L2V2-F1
#
_entry.id   AF-A0A6J4L2V2-F1
#
_cell.length_a   1.000
_cell.length_b   1.000
_cell.length_c   1.000
_cell.angle_alpha   90.00
_cell.angle_beta   90.00
_cell.angle_gamma   90.00
#
_symmetry.space_group_name_H-M   'P 1'
#
loop_
_entity.id
_entity.type
_entity.pdbx_description
1 polymer ?
#
loop_
_entity_poly.entity_id
_entity_poly.type
_entity_poly.pdbx_seq_one_letter_code
_entity_poly.pdbx_strand_id
1 'polypeptide(L)'
;KPQNGKNKPFMVGLLNDAMVRYYNLFDRDARILPSIKKSADYMWANDWDANKQAFRYLTGEGEGQPDLNNLIVSGYGFVYQQTRDVTYKTRGDAAFASGVAGAWYNGSKQFNEVYHNSFRYVTMRQ
;
A
#
# COMPACT_ATOMS: atom_id res chain seq x y z
N LYS A 1 -22.81 6.87 4.94
CA LYS A 1 -22.50 8.27 5.32
C LYS A 1 -21.47 8.80 4.32
N PRO A 2 -21.65 9.98 3.72
CA PRO A 2 -20.68 10.52 2.78
C PRO A 2 -19.37 10.80 3.53
N GLN A 3 -18.26 10.30 3.00
CA GLN A 3 -16.94 10.39 3.62
C GLN A 3 -16.32 11.75 3.34
N ASN A 4 -16.80 12.81 4.01
CA ASN A 4 -16.34 14.21 4.10
C ASN A 4 -14.92 14.56 3.54
N GLY A 5 -14.62 14.27 2.28
CA GLY A 5 -13.27 14.31 1.70
C GLY A 5 -12.27 13.25 2.21
N LYS A 6 -12.68 12.27 3.02
CA LYS A 6 -11.80 11.29 3.68
C LYS A 6 -11.79 9.95 2.94
N ASN A 7 -10.59 9.40 2.73
CA ASN A 7 -10.39 8.11 2.06
C ASN A 7 -9.91 7.05 3.04
N LYS A 8 -9.98 5.79 2.62
CA LYS A 8 -9.36 4.67 3.35
C LYS A 8 -8.06 4.28 2.63
N PRO A 9 -6.87 4.49 3.22
CA PRO A 9 -5.59 4.24 2.56
C PRO A 9 -5.48 2.82 1.96
N PHE A 10 -6.00 1.81 2.64
CA PHE A 10 -6.01 0.44 2.11
C PHE A 10 -6.84 0.28 0.83
N MET A 11 -7.93 1.05 0.67
CA MET A 11 -8.71 1.04 -0.58
C MET A 11 -7.95 1.68 -1.73
N VAL A 12 -7.17 2.73 -1.44
CA VAL A 12 -6.24 3.32 -2.41
C VAL A 12 -5.13 2.33 -2.77
N GLY A 13 -4.63 1.58 -1.80
CA GLY A 13 -3.71 0.46 -1.99
C GLY A 13 -4.25 -0.62 -2.94
N LEU A 14 -5.49 -1.06 -2.73
CA LEU A 14 -6.17 -2.01 -3.62
C LEU A 14 -6.34 -1.48 -5.04
N LEU A 15 -6.69 -0.20 -5.19
CA LEU A 15 -6.77 0.46 -6.50
C LEU A 15 -5.39 0.52 -7.18
N ASN A 16 -4.34 0.89 -6.44
CA ASN A 16 -2.97 0.86 -6.94
C ASN A 16 -2.60 -0.54 -7.42
N ASP A 17 -2.94 -1.59 -6.67
CA ASP A 17 -2.67 -2.96 -7.09
C ASP A 17 -3.36 -3.32 -8.40
N ALA A 18 -4.64 -2.97 -8.54
CA ALA A 18 -5.39 -3.19 -9.79
C ALA A 18 -4.72 -2.47 -10.98
N MET A 19 -4.27 -1.23 -10.80
CA MET A 19 -3.54 -0.48 -11.83
C MET A 19 -2.19 -1.12 -12.18
N VAL A 20 -1.44 -1.60 -11.18
CA VAL A 20 -0.17 -2.33 -11.42
C VAL A 20 -0.42 -3.61 -12.21
N ARG A 21 -1.49 -4.34 -11.89
CA ARG A 21 -1.87 -5.55 -12.62
C ARG A 21 -2.25 -5.23 -14.07
N TYR A 22 -3.03 -4.17 -14.28
CA TYR A 22 -3.34 -3.70 -15.64
C TYR A 22 -2.08 -3.36 -16.43
N TYR A 23 -1.16 -2.60 -15.81
CA TYR A 23 0.12 -2.22 -16.42
C TYR A 23 0.96 -3.43 -16.84
N ASN A 24 1.01 -4.47 -16.00
CA ASN A 24 1.84 -5.64 -16.23
C ASN A 24 1.23 -6.67 -17.18
N LEU A 25 -0.11 -6.78 -17.22
CA LEU A 25 -0.81 -7.87 -17.89
C LEU A 25 -1.53 -7.45 -19.17
N PHE A 26 -1.82 -6.17 -19.36
CA PHE A 26 -2.64 -5.70 -20.47
C PHE A 26 -1.96 -4.58 -21.26
N ASP A 27 -1.87 -3.37 -20.70
CA ASP A 27 -1.29 -2.23 -21.40
C ASP A 27 -0.50 -1.34 -20.44
N ARG A 28 0.68 -0.92 -20.89
CA ARG A 28 1.63 -0.11 -20.12
C ARG A 28 1.29 1.37 -20.23
N ASP A 29 0.08 1.74 -19.82
CA ASP A 29 -0.39 3.13 -19.83
C ASP A 29 0.55 4.02 -19.00
N ALA A 30 1.19 4.98 -19.68
CA ALA A 30 2.18 5.89 -19.09
C ALA A 30 1.60 6.76 -17.96
N ARG A 31 0.28 6.89 -17.84
CA ARG A 31 -0.40 7.63 -16.77
C ARG A 31 -0.42 6.89 -15.44
N ILE A 32 -0.20 5.57 -15.44
CA ILE A 32 -0.29 4.73 -14.23
C ILE A 32 0.83 5.05 -13.25
N LEU A 33 2.08 5.15 -13.70
CA LEU A 33 3.22 5.47 -12.85
C LEU A 33 3.06 6.81 -12.08
N PRO A 34 2.80 7.95 -12.74
CA PRO A 34 2.63 9.21 -12.01
C PRO A 34 1.40 9.19 -11.09
N SER A 35 0.35 8.45 -11.42
CA SER A 35 -0.84 8.29 -10.57
C SER A 35 -0.52 7.52 -9.28
N ILE A 36 0.10 6.34 -9.39
CA ILE A 36 0.50 5.51 -8.24
C ILE A 36 1.54 6.24 -7.39
N LYS A 37 2.51 6.91 -8.02
CA LYS A 37 3.51 7.71 -7.29
C LYS A 37 2.84 8.78 -6.45
N LYS A 38 1.90 9.55 -7.03
CA LYS A 38 1.16 10.60 -6.31
C LYS A 38 0.37 10.05 -5.12
N SER A 39 -0.30 8.90 -5.29
CA SER A 39 -1.07 8.30 -4.20
C SER A 39 -0.16 7.75 -3.08
N ALA A 40 0.96 7.10 -3.44
CA ALA A 40 1.95 6.62 -2.48
C ALA A 40 2.62 7.75 -1.69
N ASP A 41 2.92 8.88 -2.35
CA ASP A 41 3.48 10.06 -1.70
C ASP A 41 2.48 10.67 -0.72
N TYR A 42 1.21 10.82 -1.13
CA TYR A 42 0.16 11.36 -0.28
C TYR A 42 -0.08 10.48 0.95
N MET A 43 -0.25 9.17 0.78
CA MET A 43 -0.50 8.24 1.89
C MET A 43 0.67 8.25 2.88
N TRP A 44 1.92 8.27 2.39
CA TRP A 44 3.07 8.34 3.30
C TRP A 44 3.10 9.64 4.11
N ALA A 45 2.81 10.78 3.47
CA ALA A 45 2.87 12.07 4.13
C ALA A 45 1.71 12.33 5.11
N ASN A 46 0.52 11.77 4.85
CA ASN A 46 -0.70 12.14 5.59
C ASN A 46 -1.28 11.00 6.43
N ASP A 47 -1.03 9.74 6.06
CA ASP A 47 -1.71 8.59 6.62
C ASP A 47 -0.78 7.62 7.35
N TRP A 48 0.53 7.72 7.16
CA TRP A 48 1.50 6.92 7.90
C TRP A 48 1.63 7.40 9.35
N ASP A 49 1.32 6.51 10.29
CA ASP A 49 1.60 6.67 11.71
C ASP A 49 2.91 5.98 12.05
N ALA A 50 3.98 6.77 12.25
CA ALA A 50 5.30 6.25 12.58
C ALA A 50 5.36 5.56 13.95
N ASN A 51 4.50 5.92 14.91
CA ASN A 51 4.48 5.28 16.23
C ASN A 51 3.88 3.88 16.17
N LYS A 52 2.90 3.69 15.27
CA LYS A 52 2.24 2.39 15.03
C LYS A 52 2.85 1.59 13.90
N GLN A 53 3.78 2.20 13.13
CA GLN A 53 4.32 1.64 11.90
C GLN A 53 3.21 1.21 10.93
N ALA A 54 2.16 2.01 10.78
CA ALA A 54 1.00 1.62 9.99
C ALA A 54 0.29 2.80 9.35
N PHE A 55 -0.40 2.53 8.25
CA PHE A 55 -1.33 3.49 7.68
C PHE A 55 -2.61 3.53 8.51
N ARG A 56 -3.14 4.73 8.70
CA ARG A 56 -4.43 4.95 9.37
C ARG A 56 -5.57 4.28 8.62
N TYR A 57 -6.62 3.89 9.34
CA TYR A 57 -7.83 3.36 8.72
C TYR A 57 -8.54 4.39 7.83
N LEU A 58 -8.50 5.66 8.22
CA LEU A 58 -9.15 6.78 7.55
C LEU A 58 -8.13 7.93 7.38
N THR A 59 -8.19 8.64 6.26
CA THR A 59 -7.24 9.73 6.02
C THR A 59 -7.36 10.82 7.09
N GLY A 60 -6.22 11.17 7.69
CA GLY A 60 -6.13 12.18 8.76
C GLY A 60 -6.80 11.82 10.08
N GLU A 61 -7.38 10.62 10.24
CA GLU A 61 -8.13 10.21 11.43
C GLU A 61 -8.02 8.70 11.73
N GLY A 62 -8.29 8.33 12.98
CA GLY A 62 -8.24 6.93 13.41
C GLY A 62 -6.83 6.42 13.66
N GLU A 63 -6.76 5.20 14.20
CA GLU A 63 -5.50 4.56 14.56
C GLU A 63 -4.85 3.88 13.35
N GLY A 64 -3.51 3.79 13.36
CA GLY A 64 -2.77 2.95 12.43
C GLY A 64 -3.23 1.49 12.52
N GLN A 65 -3.49 0.87 11.37
CA GLN A 65 -3.95 -0.52 11.23
C GLN A 65 -2.88 -1.36 10.53
N PRO A 66 -1.95 -1.98 11.27
CA PRO A 66 -0.83 -2.71 10.68
C PRO A 66 -1.28 -3.84 9.76
N ASP A 67 -2.32 -4.58 10.14
CA ASP A 67 -2.92 -5.69 9.39
C ASP A 67 -3.40 -5.30 7.98
N LEU A 68 -3.68 -4.02 7.74
CA LEU A 68 -4.09 -3.49 6.44
C LEU A 68 -2.91 -2.99 5.57
N ASN A 69 -1.70 -2.88 6.12
CA ASN A 69 -0.56 -2.32 5.39
C ASN A 69 -0.24 -3.10 4.10
N ASN A 70 -0.39 -4.43 4.13
CA ASN A 70 -0.07 -5.27 2.98
C ASN A 70 -1.07 -5.17 1.83
N LEU A 71 -2.19 -4.49 2.03
CA LEU A 71 -3.07 -4.08 0.92
C LEU A 71 -2.52 -2.87 0.15
N ILE A 72 -1.48 -2.19 0.68
CA ILE A 72 -0.95 -0.91 0.16
C ILE A 72 0.41 -1.09 -0.52
N VAL A 73 1.22 -2.05 -0.08
CA VAL A 73 2.64 -2.20 -0.45
C VAL A 73 2.91 -2.33 -1.95
N SER A 74 1.95 -2.79 -2.76
CA SER A 74 2.12 -2.96 -4.22
C SER A 74 2.46 -1.64 -4.93
N GLY A 75 1.85 -0.52 -4.52
CA GLY A 75 2.14 0.79 -5.10
C GLY A 75 3.59 1.22 -4.86
N TYR A 76 4.11 1.00 -3.65
CA TYR A 76 5.49 1.30 -3.29
C TYR A 76 6.48 0.43 -4.06
N GLY A 77 6.21 -0.89 -4.14
CA GLY A 77 7.04 -1.82 -4.92
C GLY A 77 7.10 -1.44 -6.39
N PHE A 78 5.94 -1.14 -6.99
CA PHE A 78 5.88 -0.74 -8.40
C PHE A 78 6.66 0.54 -8.67
N VAL A 79 6.49 1.60 -7.87
CA VAL A 79 7.24 2.85 -8.09
C VAL A 79 8.74 2.61 -7.99
N TYR A 80 9.20 1.88 -6.97
CA TYR A 80 10.62 1.51 -6.88
C TYR A 80 11.10 0.73 -8.11
N GLN A 81 10.34 -0.26 -8.57
CA GLN A 81 10.71 -1.05 -9.75
C GLN A 81 10.87 -0.18 -11.01
N GLN A 82 10.01 0.82 -11.19
CA GLN A 82 10.04 1.70 -12.36
C GLN A 82 11.12 2.79 -12.27
N THR A 83 11.38 3.35 -11.07
CA THR A 83 12.23 4.55 -10.92
C THR A 83 13.57 4.28 -10.27
N ARG A 84 13.72 3.14 -9.58
CA ARG A 84 14.83 2.81 -8.69
C ARG A 84 15.06 3.78 -7.54
N ASP A 85 14.07 4.64 -7.23
CA ASP A 85 14.11 5.50 -6.06
C ASP A 85 13.93 4.67 -4.78
N VAL A 86 15.03 4.49 -4.06
CA VAL A 86 15.13 3.69 -2.84
C VAL A 86 14.18 4.14 -1.74
N THR A 87 13.70 5.39 -1.79
CA THR A 87 12.68 5.90 -0.85
C THR A 87 11.45 5.01 -0.86
N TYR A 88 10.96 4.61 -2.03
CA TYR A 88 9.75 3.78 -2.14
C TYR A 88 9.99 2.36 -1.66
N LYS A 89 11.20 1.82 -1.88
CA LYS A 89 11.60 0.53 -1.31
C LYS A 89 11.58 0.61 0.22
N THR A 90 12.31 1.55 0.83
CA THR A 90 12.36 1.70 2.29
C THR A 90 10.98 1.86 2.93
N ARG A 91 10.12 2.68 2.32
CA ARG A 91 8.73 2.90 2.79
C ARG A 91 7.87 1.64 2.69
N GLY A 92 7.92 0.96 1.54
CA GLY A 92 7.23 -0.31 1.36
C GLY A 92 7.76 -1.39 2.30
N ASP A 93 9.07 -1.42 2.54
CA ASP A 93 9.74 -2.41 3.39
C ASP A 93 9.24 -2.26 4.84
N ALA A 94 9.13 -1.02 5.33
CA ALA A 94 8.60 -0.72 6.66
C ALA A 94 7.13 -1.15 6.79
N ALA A 95 6.28 -0.77 5.83
CA ALA A 95 4.87 -1.14 5.82
C ALA A 95 4.66 -2.66 5.73
N PHE A 96 5.47 -3.34 4.92
CA PHE A 96 5.43 -4.79 4.77
C PHE A 96 5.81 -5.52 6.05
N ALA A 97 6.92 -5.10 6.67
CA ALA A 97 7.41 -5.71 7.90
C ALA A 97 6.39 -5.56 9.04
N SER A 98 5.80 -4.37 9.21
CA SER A 98 4.77 -4.16 10.22
C SER A 98 3.45 -4.85 9.90
N GLY A 99 3.10 -4.99 8.62
CA GLY A 99 1.92 -5.76 8.21
C GLY A 99 2.02 -7.24 8.53
N VAL A 100 3.21 -7.83 8.38
CA VAL A 100 3.46 -9.22 8.79
C VAL A 100 3.53 -9.36 10.31
N ALA A 101 4.19 -8.43 11.01
CA ALA A 101 4.38 -8.50 12.46
C ALA A 101 3.10 -8.19 13.26
N GLY A 102 2.27 -7.26 12.77
CA GLY A 102 1.02 -6.82 13.41
C GLY A 102 -0.23 -7.56 12.92
N ALA A 103 -0.04 -8.65 12.19
CA ALA A 103 -1.13 -9.42 11.60
C ALA A 103 -2.01 -10.09 12.67
N TRP A 104 -3.32 -9.93 12.53
CA TRP A 104 -4.33 -10.55 13.39
C TRP A 104 -4.99 -11.73 12.67
N TYR A 105 -4.80 -12.98 13.12
CA TYR A 105 -5.20 -14.18 12.35
C TYR A 105 -6.51 -14.85 12.77
N ASN A 106 -7.49 -14.12 13.29
CA ASN A 106 -8.75 -14.73 13.78
C ASN A 106 -9.75 -15.13 12.67
N GLY A 107 -9.30 -15.29 11.42
CA GLY A 107 -10.16 -15.65 10.30
C GLY A 107 -9.49 -15.59 8.93
N SER A 108 -10.13 -16.22 7.94
CA SER A 108 -9.68 -16.22 6.54
C SER A 108 -9.63 -14.82 5.93
N LYS A 109 -10.53 -13.92 6.39
CA LYS A 109 -10.54 -12.52 5.98
C LYS A 109 -9.22 -11.84 6.32
N GLN A 110 -8.83 -11.84 7.58
CA GLN A 110 -7.65 -11.11 8.04
C GLN A 110 -6.35 -11.74 7.50
N PHE A 111 -6.31 -13.06 7.36
CA PHE A 111 -5.22 -13.73 6.65
C PHE A 111 -5.08 -13.20 5.22
N ASN A 112 -6.19 -13.11 4.47
CA ASN A 112 -6.17 -12.60 3.11
C ASN A 112 -5.76 -11.13 3.04
N GLU A 113 -6.19 -10.29 3.99
CA GLU A 113 -5.79 -8.88 4.06
C GLU A 113 -4.26 -8.72 4.19
N VAL A 114 -3.63 -9.56 5.01
CA VAL A 114 -2.17 -9.54 5.24
C VAL A 114 -1.37 -10.11 4.06
N TYR A 115 -1.90 -11.10 3.33
CA TYR A 115 -1.12 -11.82 2.31
C TYR A 115 -1.51 -11.53 0.86
N HIS A 116 -2.53 -10.71 0.60
CA HIS A 116 -3.07 -10.44 -0.74
C HIS A 116 -1.98 -10.04 -1.78
N ASN A 117 -1.07 -9.15 -1.40
CA ASN A 117 -0.05 -8.59 -2.29
C ASN A 117 1.38 -9.02 -1.95
N SER A 118 1.57 -9.82 -0.91
CA SER A 118 2.86 -10.04 -0.25
C SER A 118 3.92 -10.62 -1.19
N PHE A 119 3.59 -11.67 -1.93
CA PHE A 119 4.53 -12.27 -2.89
C PHE A 119 4.89 -11.32 -4.03
N ARG A 120 3.91 -10.58 -4.55
CA ARG A 120 4.12 -9.62 -5.63
C ARG A 120 5.03 -8.48 -5.17
N TYR A 121 4.79 -7.95 -3.98
CA TYR A 121 5.62 -6.92 -3.41
C TYR A 121 7.08 -7.38 -3.27
N VAL A 122 7.32 -8.60 -2.78
CA VAL A 122 8.67 -9.20 -2.69
C VAL A 122 9.37 -9.26 -4.05
N THR A 123 8.65 -9.57 -5.13
CA THR A 123 9.24 -9.56 -6.48
C THR A 123 9.58 -8.16 -7.00
N MET A 124 8.85 -7.13 -6.59
CA MET A 124 9.05 -5.76 -7.08
C MET A 124 10.19 -5.02 -6.36
N ARG A 125 10.56 -5.45 -5.16
CA ARG A 125 11.56 -4.79 -4.28
C ARG A 125 13.00 -5.31 -4.42
N GLN A 126 13.28 -6.10 -5.48
CA GLN A 126 14.65 -6.49 -5.86
C GLN A 126 15.36 -5.37 -6.62
#